data_AF-A0A7S1TKR6-F1
#
_entry.id   AF-A0A7S1TKR6-F1
#
_cell.length_a   1.000
_cell.length_b   1.000
_cell.length_c   1.000
_cell.angle_alpha   90.00
_cell.angle_beta   90.00
_cell.angle_gamma   90.00
#
_symmetry.space_group_name_H-M   'P 1'
#
loop_
_entity.id
_entity.type
_entity.pdbx_description
1 polymer ?
#
loop_
_entity_poly.entity_id
_entity_poly.type
_entity_poly.pdbx_seq_one_letter_code
_entity_poly.pdbx_strand_id
1 'polypeptide(L)'
;ANNVEVRGYISCAFRCPYSGQVAREAVLRVLRALLDDAHCYEVAIADTLGSAQPEEVEALVAFLVEEGGVPVDKIALHLHDTRGRALANARAAYMRGVRVFDG
;
A
#
# COMPACT_ATOMS: atom_id res chain seq x y z
N ALA A 1 9.05 25.81 5.37
CA ALA A 1 7.95 24.82 5.34
C ALA A 1 7.10 25.03 6.59
N ASN A 2 5.77 24.89 6.50
CA ASN A 2 4.81 25.25 7.57
C ASN A 2 4.74 24.25 8.75
N ASN A 3 5.75 23.38 8.92
CA ASN A 3 5.82 22.35 9.97
C ASN A 3 4.57 21.44 10.05
N VAL A 4 4.05 21.03 8.89
CA VAL A 4 2.92 20.10 8.76
C VAL A 4 3.44 18.78 8.20
N GLU A 5 3.15 17.68 8.88
CA GLU A 5 3.46 16.33 8.39
C GLU A 5 2.46 15.90 7.33
N VAL A 6 2.95 15.23 6.28
CA VAL A 6 2.15 14.78 5.16
C VAL A 6 2.26 13.28 5.01
N ARG A 7 1.10 12.61 4.90
CA ARG A 7 0.98 11.19 4.56
C ARG A 7 0.57 11.06 3.11
N GLY A 8 1.26 10.21 2.36
CA GLY A 8 0.95 9.94 0.96
C GLY A 8 -0.09 8.82 0.80
N TYR A 9 -0.82 8.81 -0.31
CA TYR A 9 -1.72 7.73 -0.68
C TYR A 9 -1.48 7.27 -2.12
N ILE A 10 -1.48 5.96 -2.33
CA ILE A 10 -1.43 5.34 -3.66
C ILE A 10 -2.77 4.62 -3.90
N SER A 11 -3.59 5.20 -4.77
CA SER A 11 -4.82 4.55 -5.24
C SER A 11 -4.54 3.51 -6.33
N CYS A 12 -5.50 2.63 -6.57
CA CYS A 12 -5.44 1.60 -7.60
C CYS A 12 -4.21 0.69 -7.49
N ALA A 13 -3.67 0.47 -6.29
CA ALA A 13 -2.39 -0.22 -6.11
C ALA A 13 -2.39 -1.68 -6.58
N PHE A 14 -3.56 -2.32 -6.55
CA PHE A 14 -3.76 -3.69 -7.03
C PHE A 14 -4.41 -3.71 -8.42
N ARG A 15 -5.47 -2.92 -8.59
CA ARG A 15 -6.25 -2.83 -9.83
C ARG A 15 -6.77 -1.42 -10.05
N CYS A 16 -6.65 -0.94 -11.28
CA CYS A 16 -7.27 0.25 -11.81
C CYS A 16 -8.61 -0.12 -12.48
N PRO A 17 -9.71 0.63 -12.25
CA PRO A 17 -11.00 0.33 -12.88
C PRO A 17 -10.99 0.46 -14.41
N TYR A 18 -9.96 1.13 -14.96
CA TYR A 18 -9.82 1.36 -16.39
C TYR A 18 -8.76 0.45 -17.03
N SER A 19 -7.58 0.32 -16.40
CA SER A 19 -6.43 -0.38 -16.99
C SER A 19 -6.24 -1.80 -16.46
N GLY A 20 -7.05 -2.24 -15.50
CA GLY A 20 -6.94 -3.57 -14.91
C GLY A 20 -5.80 -3.69 -13.91
N GLN A 21 -5.07 -4.81 -13.96
CA GLN A 21 -4.04 -5.14 -12.97
C GLN A 21 -2.88 -4.14 -13.00
N VAL A 22 -2.43 -3.72 -11.81
CA VAL A 22 -1.31 -2.81 -11.66
C VAL A 22 -0.04 -3.58 -11.30
N ALA A 23 1.05 -3.30 -12.00
CA ALA A 23 2.35 -3.90 -11.74
C ALA A 23 2.92 -3.36 -10.41
N ARG A 24 3.43 -4.25 -9.55
CA ARG A 24 4.01 -3.89 -8.24
C ARG A 24 5.18 -2.92 -8.35
N GLU A 25 5.92 -2.96 -9.46
CA GLU A 25 7.02 -2.05 -9.76
C GLU A 25 6.50 -0.61 -9.96
N ALA A 26 5.28 -0.45 -10.50
CA ALA A 26 4.66 0.87 -10.60
C ALA A 26 4.29 1.42 -9.21
N VAL A 27 3.80 0.57 -8.30
CA VAL A 27 3.54 0.94 -6.90
C VAL A 27 4.83 1.37 -6.22
N LEU A 28 5.92 0.61 -6.36
CA LEU A 28 7.23 0.95 -5.78
C LEU A 28 7.76 2.30 -6.29
N ARG A 29 7.64 2.59 -7.59
CA ARG A 29 8.07 3.89 -8.14
C ARG A 29 7.32 5.06 -7.49
N VAL A 30 5.99 4.95 -7.34
CA VAL A 30 5.19 6.03 -6.73
C VAL A 30 5.47 6.13 -5.23
N LEU A 31 5.61 5.00 -4.55
CA LEU A 31 5.98 4.93 -3.14
C LEU A 31 7.30 5.66 -2.87
N ARG A 32 8.31 5.42 -3.72
CA ARG A 32 9.61 6.10 -3.65
C ARG A 32 9.50 7.60 -3.89
N ALA A 33 8.74 8.01 -4.92
CA ALA A 33 8.50 9.44 -5.16
C ALA A 33 7.82 10.13 -3.96
N LEU A 34 6.88 9.46 -3.28
CA LEU A 34 6.20 10.01 -2.12
C LEU A 34 7.10 10.08 -0.87
N LEU A 35 7.87 9.02 -0.60
CA LEU A 35 8.74 8.95 0.58
C LEU A 35 10.01 9.79 0.42
N ASP A 36 10.70 9.62 -0.71
CA ASP A 36 12.06 10.13 -0.90
C ASP A 36 12.05 11.56 -1.45
N ASP A 37 11.22 11.85 -2.46
CA ASP A 37 11.20 13.17 -3.13
C ASP A 37 10.22 14.15 -2.46
N ALA A 38 9.04 13.67 -2.07
CA ALA A 38 8.01 14.50 -1.44
C ALA A 38 8.08 14.51 0.10
N HIS A 39 8.98 13.71 0.69
CA HIS A 39 9.21 13.63 2.14
C HIS A 39 7.94 13.30 2.95
N CYS A 40 7.04 12.47 2.40
CA CYS A 40 5.93 11.92 3.18
C CYS A 40 6.49 11.05 4.31
N TYR A 41 5.94 11.17 5.52
CA TYR A 41 6.44 10.39 6.66
C TYR A 41 6.00 8.92 6.60
N GLU A 42 4.90 8.63 5.91
CA GLU A 42 4.29 7.31 5.69
C GLU A 42 3.46 7.35 4.40
N VAL A 43 3.27 6.20 3.75
CA VAL A 43 2.40 6.06 2.57
C VAL A 43 1.41 4.93 2.76
N ALA A 44 0.14 5.23 2.56
CA ALA A 44 -0.95 4.26 2.53
C ALA A 44 -1.19 3.72 1.11
N ILE A 45 -1.13 2.41 0.97
CA ILE A 45 -1.34 1.69 -0.29
C ILE A 45 -2.78 1.18 -0.32
N ALA A 46 -3.56 1.61 -1.29
CA ALA A 46 -5.01 1.40 -1.28
C ALA A 46 -5.48 0.30 -2.26
N ASP A 47 -6.29 -0.63 -1.74
CA ASP A 47 -7.18 -1.47 -2.54
C ASP A 47 -8.47 -0.69 -2.84
N THR A 48 -8.35 0.28 -3.75
CA THR A 48 -9.43 1.22 -4.09
C THR A 48 -10.73 0.53 -4.53
N LEU A 49 -10.63 -0.65 -5.16
CA LEU A 49 -11.80 -1.38 -5.64
C LEU A 49 -12.31 -2.45 -4.66
N GLY A 50 -11.61 -2.71 -3.55
CA GLY A 50 -11.92 -3.81 -2.64
C GLY A 50 -11.86 -5.16 -3.37
N SER A 51 -10.83 -5.36 -4.18
CA SER A 51 -10.69 -6.49 -5.09
C SER A 51 -9.47 -7.37 -4.82
N ALA A 52 -8.51 -6.88 -4.02
CA ALA A 52 -7.29 -7.59 -3.70
C ALA A 52 -7.58 -8.88 -2.94
N GLN A 53 -6.80 -9.91 -3.25
CA GLN A 53 -6.76 -11.15 -2.50
C GLN A 53 -5.67 -11.08 -1.42
N PRO A 54 -5.80 -11.84 -0.31
CA PRO A 54 -4.80 -11.85 0.76
C PRO A 54 -3.38 -12.16 0.26
N GLU A 55 -3.25 -13.07 -0.70
CA GLU A 55 -1.96 -13.47 -1.29
C GLU A 55 -1.34 -12.34 -2.11
N GLU A 56 -2.16 -11.52 -2.77
CA GLU A 56 -1.70 -10.33 -3.50
C GLU A 56 -1.19 -9.26 -2.55
N VAL A 57 -1.89 -9.06 -1.43
CA VAL A 57 -1.47 -8.11 -0.39
C VAL A 57 -0.15 -8.55 0.25
N GLU A 58 -0.05 -9.82 0.62
CA GLU A 58 1.18 -10.39 1.16
C GLU A 58 2.35 -10.24 0.18
N ALA A 59 2.15 -10.62 -1.08
CA ALA A 59 3.17 -10.55 -2.12
C ALA A 59 3.62 -9.11 -2.40
N LEU A 60 2.69 -8.15 -2.42
CA LEU A 60 3.03 -6.74 -2.62
C LEU A 60 3.86 -6.21 -1.44
N VAL A 61 3.43 -6.44 -0.20
CA VAL A 61 4.17 -5.98 0.98
C VAL A 61 5.55 -6.63 1.05
N ALA A 62 5.65 -7.93 0.79
CA ALA A 62 6.93 -8.64 0.74
C ALA A 62 7.86 -8.03 -0.32
N PHE A 63 7.36 -7.80 -1.54
CA PHE A 63 8.12 -7.16 -2.61
C PHE A 63 8.63 -5.77 -2.21
N LEU A 64 7.78 -4.90 -1.65
CA LEU A 64 8.15 -3.52 -1.30
C LEU A 64 9.22 -3.46 -0.21
N VAL A 65 9.18 -4.39 0.75
CA VAL A 65 10.14 -4.45 1.85
C VAL A 65 11.44 -5.14 1.42
N GLU A 66 11.35 -6.34 0.85
CA GLU A 66 12.51 -7.19 0.56
C GLU A 66 13.26 -6.74 -0.69
N GLU A 67 12.54 -6.49 -1.79
CA GLU A 67 13.14 -6.06 -3.07
C GLU A 67 13.20 -4.54 -3.16
N GLY A 68 12.15 -3.86 -2.70
CA GLY A 68 12.05 -2.40 -2.74
C GLY A 68 12.87 -1.70 -1.65
N GLY A 69 13.33 -2.41 -0.62
CA GLY A 69 14.11 -1.85 0.48
C GLY A 69 13.38 -0.76 1.27
N VAL A 70 12.04 -0.78 1.27
CA VAL A 70 11.23 0.20 1.99
C VAL A 70 11.02 -0.27 3.43
N PRO A 71 11.34 0.54 4.45
CA PRO A 71 11.05 0.20 5.84
C PRO A 71 9.55 -0.06 6.04
N VAL A 72 9.19 -1.17 6.69
CA VAL A 72 7.79 -1.60 6.82
C VAL A 72 6.95 -0.62 7.64
N ASP A 73 7.57 0.13 8.55
CA ASP A 73 6.97 1.20 9.36
C ASP A 73 6.66 2.47 8.56
N LYS A 74 7.07 2.54 7.29
CA LYS A 74 6.67 3.60 6.34
C LYS A 74 5.48 3.20 5.46
N ILE A 75 4.99 1.98 5.61
CA ILE A 75 3.91 1.41 4.79
C ILE A 75 2.67 1.23 5.65
N ALA A 76 1.55 1.75 5.15
CA ALA A 76 0.22 1.44 5.64
C ALA A 76 -0.67 0.88 4.53
N LEU A 77 -1.79 0.28 4.90
CA LEU A 77 -2.79 -0.20 3.93
C LEU A 77 -4.15 0.46 4.14
N HIS A 78 -4.79 0.81 3.03
CA HIS A 78 -6.18 1.26 2.99
C HIS A 78 -7.02 0.23 2.25
N LEU A 79 -7.87 -0.50 2.97
CA LEU A 79 -8.49 -1.74 2.47
C LEU A 79 -10.01 -1.60 2.43
N HIS A 80 -10.57 -1.45 1.23
CA HIS A 80 -12.02 -1.46 1.07
C HIS A 80 -12.60 -2.87 1.22
N ASP A 81 -13.72 -2.98 1.93
CA ASP A 81 -14.40 -4.26 2.16
C ASP A 81 -15.48 -4.61 1.11
N THR A 82 -15.40 -4.04 -0.09
CA THR A 82 -16.40 -4.21 -1.16
C THR A 82 -16.71 -5.68 -1.50
N ARG A 83 -15.76 -6.59 -1.26
CA ARG A 83 -15.90 -8.04 -1.49
C ARG A 83 -15.74 -8.90 -0.22
N GLY A 84 -15.84 -8.30 0.98
CA GLY A 84 -15.76 -9.02 2.25
C GLY A 84 -14.38 -9.59 2.57
N ARG A 85 -13.31 -8.90 2.15
CA ARG A 85 -11.91 -9.37 2.26
C ARG A 85 -10.99 -8.43 3.03
N ALA A 86 -11.47 -7.26 3.47
CA ALA A 86 -10.60 -6.26 4.10
C ALA A 86 -9.86 -6.82 5.32
N LEU A 87 -10.55 -7.59 6.18
CA LEU A 87 -9.92 -8.20 7.36
C LEU A 87 -8.87 -9.26 7.01
N ALA A 88 -9.15 -10.11 6.00
CA ALA A 88 -8.20 -11.12 5.55
C ALA A 88 -6.96 -10.47 4.93
N ASN A 89 -7.14 -9.41 4.15
CA ASN A 89 -6.09 -8.59 3.57
C ASN A 89 -5.25 -7.89 4.67
N ALA A 90 -5.92 -7.32 5.68
CA ALA A 90 -5.24 -6.68 6.81
C ALA A 90 -4.40 -7.70 7.58
N ARG A 91 -4.93 -8.91 7.83
CA ARG A 91 -4.19 -10.00 8.46
C ARG A 91 -2.96 -10.40 7.66
N ALA A 92 -3.08 -10.54 6.34
CA ALA A 92 -1.96 -10.90 5.47
C ALA A 92 -0.80 -9.89 5.60
N ALA A 93 -1.09 -8.60 5.52
CA ALA A 93 -0.08 -7.55 5.71
C ALA A 93 0.43 -7.45 7.15
N TYR A 94 -0.42 -7.67 8.14
CA TYR A 94 -0.04 -7.67 9.55
C TYR A 94 1.04 -8.72 9.84
N MET A 95 0.90 -9.92 9.26
CA MET A 95 1.91 -10.99 9.36
C MET A 95 3.26 -10.60 8.75
N ARG A 96 3.27 -9.63 7.83
CA ARG A 96 4.47 -9.07 7.20
C ARG A 96 5.04 -7.83 7.91
N GLY A 97 4.47 -7.45 9.05
CA GLY A 97 4.98 -6.36 9.89
C GLY A 97 4.26 -5.03 9.74
N VAL A 98 3.28 -4.89 8.83
CA VAL A 98 2.48 -3.65 8.72
C VAL A 98 1.65 -3.45 9.99
N ARG A 99 1.60 -2.21 10.49
CA ARG A 99 0.90 -1.88 11.74
C ARG A 99 -0.14 -0.78 11.63
N VAL A 100 -0.23 -0.10 10.48
CA VAL A 100 -1.19 0.98 10.26
C VAL A 100 -2.14 0.56 9.15
N PHE A 101 -3.44 0.64 9.45
CA PHE A 101 -4.52 0.23 8.56
C PHE A 101 -5.62 1.28 8.61
N ASP A 102 -6.10 1.67 7.44
CA ASP A 102 -7.26 2.52 7.26
C ASP A 102 -8.45 1.64 6.81
N GLY A 103 -9.63 1.88 7.39
CA GLY A 103 -10.86 1.11 7.16
C GLY A 103 -12.07 2.01 6.96
#